data_AF-A0A067NW46-F1
#
_entry.id   AF-A0A067NW46-F1
#
_cell.length_a   1.000
_cell.length_b   1.000
_cell.length_c   1.000
_cell.angle_alpha   90.00
_cell.angle_beta   90.00
_cell.angle_gamma   90.00
#
_symmetry.space_group_name_H-M   'P 1'
#
loop_
_entity.id
_entity.type
_entity.pdbx_description
1 polymer ?
#
loop_
_entity_poly.entity_id
_entity_poly.type
_entity_poly.pdbx_seq_one_letter_code
_entity_poly.pdbx_strand_id
1 'polypeptide(L)'
;PHVTLEPRRAPILNNVTGELKVFDPNTGALIPQGPATDGGGVGSSPAALVWIAFSIVVGAPLALAGLRGWRLTTATGTGLALAVCIWAGFINSVSDTGIADLTLTLIVLACFLLGGVIGAFNFGRVAGITCLGISGGVSAGIRIMLLREDLLIPGRESGMFIANWILIAALGVGGGAVLIWWQRTGIVVGCASAGTFLTALGIDLIINQQSGMSRGLRFLFDRNTSHIADILGGGYKPPVSTIVLMVVSLVLT
;
A
#
# COMPACT_ATOMS: atom_id res chain seq x y z
N PRO A 1 -16.47 -5.78 -22.72
CA PRO A 1 -14.99 -5.91 -22.81
C PRO A 1 -14.46 -6.83 -21.70
N HIS A 2 -14.15 -8.09 -22.04
CA HIS A 2 -13.43 -8.98 -21.14
C HIS A 2 -11.98 -8.50 -21.03
N VAL A 3 -11.58 -8.05 -19.85
CA VAL A 3 -10.18 -7.74 -19.55
C VAL A 3 -9.50 -9.07 -19.24
N THR A 4 -8.93 -9.71 -20.26
CA THR A 4 -8.01 -10.83 -20.06
C THR A 4 -6.69 -10.28 -19.52
N LEU A 5 -6.28 -10.77 -18.34
CA LEU A 5 -4.98 -10.46 -17.76
C LEU A 5 -3.90 -11.21 -18.55
N GLU A 6 -3.47 -10.62 -19.68
CA GLU A 6 -2.33 -11.13 -20.46
C GLU A 6 -1.03 -10.99 -19.64
N PRO A 7 -0.19 -12.04 -19.54
CA PRO A 7 1.13 -11.93 -18.95
C PRO A 7 1.95 -10.91 -19.74
N ARG A 8 2.32 -9.78 -19.12
CA ARG A 8 3.08 -8.72 -19.80
C ARG A 8 4.42 -9.26 -20.29
N ARG A 9 4.58 -9.39 -21.60
CA ARG A 9 5.90 -9.19 -22.21
C ARG A 9 6.32 -7.75 -21.94
N ALA A 10 7.62 -7.53 -21.73
CA ALA A 10 8.15 -6.20 -21.46
C ALA A 10 7.70 -5.23 -22.57
N PRO A 11 7.10 -4.08 -22.23
CA PRO A 11 6.63 -3.11 -23.21
C PRO A 11 7.82 -2.52 -23.98
N ILE A 12 7.59 -2.09 -25.22
CA ILE A 12 8.61 -1.40 -26.00
C ILE A 12 8.65 0.06 -25.56
N LEU A 13 9.77 0.46 -24.97
CA LEU A 13 10.01 1.82 -24.50
C LEU A 13 10.77 2.60 -25.57
N ASN A 14 10.25 3.76 -25.96
CA ASN A 14 10.89 4.65 -26.92
C ASN A 14 10.98 6.07 -26.34
N ASN A 15 12.20 6.60 -26.22
CA ASN A 15 12.46 7.94 -25.70
C ASN A 15 13.22 8.82 -26.72
N VAL A 16 12.88 8.70 -28.01
CA VAL A 16 13.54 9.49 -29.08
C VAL A 16 13.18 10.98 -29.02
N THR A 17 12.01 11.34 -28.47
CA THR A 17 11.53 12.73 -28.42
C THR A 17 11.72 13.42 -27.06
N GLY A 18 12.41 12.78 -26.11
CA GLY A 18 12.52 13.25 -24.71
C GLY A 18 11.28 12.95 -23.85
N GLU A 19 10.23 12.40 -24.45
CA GLU A 19 9.04 11.88 -23.79
C GLU A 19 9.01 10.37 -23.95
N LEU A 20 8.88 9.64 -22.83
CA LEU A 20 8.86 8.18 -22.83
C LEU A 20 7.54 7.67 -23.39
N LYS A 21 7.57 7.15 -24.62
CA LYS A 21 6.44 6.49 -25.26
C LYS A 21 6.48 4.99 -24.99
N VAL A 22 5.33 4.44 -24.65
CA VAL A 22 5.15 3.02 -24.31
C VAL A 22 4.32 2.37 -25.41
N PHE A 23 4.84 1.33 -26.03
CA PHE A 23 4.16 0.59 -27.09
C PHE A 23 3.86 -0.84 -26.65
N ASP A 24 2.70 -1.34 -27.06
CA ASP A 24 2.31 -2.74 -26.90
C ASP A 24 3.23 -3.61 -27.79
N PRO A 25 3.93 -4.60 -27.21
CA PRO A 25 4.86 -5.44 -27.96
C PRO A 25 4.17 -6.35 -28.98
N ASN A 26 2.87 -6.62 -28.86
CA ASN A 26 2.13 -7.50 -29.76
C ASN A 26 1.52 -6.73 -30.93
N THR A 27 0.94 -5.56 -30.66
CA THR A 27 0.21 -4.78 -31.67
C THR A 27 1.04 -3.63 -32.24
N GLY A 28 2.13 -3.24 -31.57
CA GLY A 28 2.88 -2.02 -31.89
C GLY A 28 2.10 -0.74 -31.64
N ALA A 29 0.90 -0.82 -31.05
CA ALA A 29 0.07 0.34 -30.76
C ALA A 29 0.63 1.12 -29.56
N LEU A 30 0.43 2.44 -29.59
CA LEU A 30 0.77 3.30 -28.46
C LEU A 30 -0.16 3.01 -27.29
N ILE A 31 0.40 2.78 -26.10
CA ILE A 31 -0.34 2.66 -24.84
C ILE A 31 -0.38 4.05 -24.20
N PRO A 32 -1.56 4.70 -24.13
CA PRO A 32 -1.70 6.00 -23.48
C PRO A 32 -1.19 5.96 -22.04
N GLN A 33 -0.39 6.96 -21.65
CA GLN A 33 0.14 7.08 -20.30
C GLN A 33 -0.58 8.21 -19.57
N GLY A 34 -0.93 7.98 -18.31
CA GLY A 34 -1.63 8.94 -17.46
C GLY A 34 -0.72 9.58 -16.40
N PRO A 35 -1.30 10.47 -15.56
CA PRO A 35 -0.59 11.09 -14.43
C PRO A 35 -0.18 10.08 -13.36
N ALA A 36 -0.70 8.85 -13.48
CA ALA A 36 -0.38 7.74 -12.62
C ALA A 36 -0.71 8.04 -11.15
N THR A 37 -1.93 8.48 -10.89
CA THR A 37 -2.35 8.79 -9.52
C THR A 37 -2.68 7.54 -8.72
N ASP A 38 -2.31 7.52 -7.45
CA ASP A 38 -2.76 6.56 -6.42
C ASP A 38 -3.72 7.20 -5.40
N GLY A 39 -4.19 8.42 -5.67
CA GLY A 39 -4.94 9.23 -4.74
C GLY A 39 -4.10 9.89 -3.65
N GLY A 40 -2.79 9.64 -3.56
CA GLY A 40 -1.92 10.13 -2.50
C GLY A 40 -1.66 11.64 -2.50
N GLY A 41 -1.98 12.35 -3.58
CA GLY A 41 -1.61 13.75 -3.76
C GLY A 41 -0.12 13.92 -4.07
N VAL A 42 0.25 15.15 -4.40
CA VAL A 42 1.66 15.57 -4.59
C VAL A 42 2.00 16.68 -3.60
N GLY A 43 3.20 16.63 -3.02
CA GLY A 43 3.68 17.61 -2.05
C GLY A 43 2.70 17.77 -0.88
N SER A 44 2.29 19.02 -0.61
CA SER A 44 1.34 19.38 0.44
C SER A 44 -0.09 19.61 -0.07
N SER A 45 -0.46 18.96 -1.18
CA SER A 45 -1.84 19.03 -1.70
C SER A 45 -2.87 18.54 -0.66
N PRO A 46 -4.16 18.92 -0.79
CA PRO A 46 -5.20 18.51 0.15
C PRO A 46 -5.29 16.99 0.35
N ALA A 47 -5.14 16.20 -0.72
CA ALA A 47 -5.13 14.74 -0.63
C ALA A 47 -3.96 14.21 0.22
N ALA A 48 -2.76 14.76 0.01
CA ALA A 48 -1.57 14.38 0.78
C ALA A 48 -1.71 14.72 2.28
N LEU A 49 -2.23 15.91 2.60
CA LEU A 49 -2.49 16.32 3.98
C LEU A 49 -3.50 15.41 4.68
N VAL A 50 -4.55 14.99 3.96
CA VAL A 50 -5.55 14.05 4.45
C VAL A 50 -4.93 12.68 4.72
N TRP A 51 -4.07 12.17 3.83
CA TRP A 51 -3.35 10.90 4.04
C TRP A 51 -2.38 10.95 5.22
N ILE A 52 -1.64 12.05 5.38
CA ILE A 52 -0.75 12.27 6.54
C ILE A 52 -1.57 12.24 7.82
N ALA A 53 -2.65 13.01 7.88
CA ALA A 53 -3.53 13.08 9.04
C ALA A 53 -4.13 11.71 9.36
N PHE A 54 -4.68 11.01 8.37
CA PHE A 54 -5.23 9.66 8.53
C PHE A 54 -4.18 8.68 9.07
N SER A 55 -2.99 8.67 8.49
CA SER A 55 -1.92 7.74 8.85
C SER A 55 -1.46 7.95 10.30
N ILE A 56 -1.37 9.20 10.77
CA ILE A 56 -1.00 9.51 12.16
C ILE A 56 -2.15 9.24 13.12
N VAL A 57 -3.36 9.72 12.81
CA VAL A 57 -4.56 9.60 13.67
C VAL A 57 -4.98 8.15 13.87
N VAL A 58 -4.81 7.29 12.87
CA VAL A 58 -5.08 5.86 13.00
C VAL A 58 -3.86 5.11 13.53
N GLY A 59 -2.67 5.41 12.99
CA GLY A 59 -1.45 4.66 13.31
C GLY A 59 -1.00 4.80 14.76
N ALA A 60 -0.91 6.03 15.28
CA ALA A 60 -0.32 6.27 16.60
C ALA A 60 -1.19 5.68 17.74
N PRO A 61 -2.52 5.86 17.76
CA PRO A 61 -3.36 5.20 18.75
C PRO A 61 -3.34 3.67 18.63
N LEU A 62 -3.28 3.14 17.40
CA LEU A 62 -3.20 1.69 17.19
C LEU A 62 -1.89 1.11 17.72
N ALA A 63 -0.75 1.79 17.48
CA ALA A 63 0.56 1.38 17.98
C ALA A 63 0.65 1.43 19.51
N LEU A 64 0.13 2.50 20.14
CA LEU A 64 0.34 2.76 21.57
C LEU A 64 -0.75 2.14 22.48
N ALA A 65 -1.99 2.09 21.99
CA ALA A 65 -3.16 1.79 22.80
C ALA A 65 -4.10 0.77 22.15
N GLY A 66 -3.66 0.07 21.11
CA GLY A 66 -4.49 -0.86 20.32
C GLY A 66 -5.18 -1.96 21.13
N LEU A 67 -4.76 -2.29 22.36
CA LEU A 67 -5.48 -3.24 23.21
C LEU A 67 -6.58 -2.62 24.11
N ARG A 68 -6.50 -1.33 24.41
CA ARG A 68 -7.35 -0.69 25.45
C ARG A 68 -8.76 -0.38 24.96
N GLY A 69 -8.99 -0.33 23.65
CA GLY A 69 -10.28 -0.02 23.04
C GLY A 69 -10.72 -1.06 22.04
N TRP A 70 -11.15 -2.25 22.49
CA TRP A 70 -11.41 -3.40 21.62
C TRP A 70 -12.27 -3.10 20.39
N ARG A 71 -13.28 -2.23 20.50
CA ARG A 71 -14.12 -1.80 19.36
C ARG A 71 -13.36 -0.97 18.34
N LEU A 72 -12.52 -0.05 18.81
CA LEU A 72 -11.69 0.77 17.93
C LEU A 72 -10.67 -0.12 17.21
N THR A 73 -10.10 -1.10 17.92
CA THR A 73 -9.15 -2.06 17.37
C THR A 73 -9.77 -2.89 16.24
N THR A 74 -10.95 -3.47 16.48
CA THR A 74 -11.63 -4.30 15.48
C THR A 74 -12.19 -3.48 14.34
N ALA A 75 -12.68 -2.26 14.61
CA ALA A 75 -13.05 -1.29 13.59
C ALA A 75 -11.86 -0.94 12.69
N THR A 76 -10.71 -0.60 13.27
CA THR A 76 -9.50 -0.29 12.50
C THR A 76 -9.05 -1.50 11.69
N GLY A 77 -9.14 -2.72 12.22
CA GLY A 77 -8.80 -3.95 11.49
C GLY A 77 -9.59 -4.13 10.20
N THR A 78 -10.92 -4.12 10.26
CA THR A 78 -11.76 -4.23 9.04
C THR A 78 -11.68 -2.99 8.16
N GLY A 79 -11.61 -1.80 8.76
CA GLY A 79 -11.48 -0.53 8.05
C GLY A 79 -10.21 -0.46 7.21
N LEU A 80 -9.05 -0.81 7.78
CA LEU A 80 -7.78 -0.83 7.05
C LEU A 80 -7.78 -1.87 5.94
N ALA A 81 -8.28 -3.08 6.20
CA ALA A 81 -8.37 -4.11 5.18
C ALA A 81 -9.21 -3.64 3.97
N LEU A 82 -10.38 -3.06 4.22
CA LEU A 82 -11.23 -2.55 3.16
C LEU A 82 -10.59 -1.36 2.43
N ALA A 83 -9.98 -0.43 3.16
CA ALA A 83 -9.28 0.73 2.59
C ALA A 83 -8.14 0.32 1.66
N VAL A 84 -7.29 -0.63 2.08
CA VAL A 84 -6.17 -1.13 1.28
C VAL A 84 -6.66 -1.86 0.04
N CYS A 85 -7.71 -2.69 0.14
CA CYS A 85 -8.28 -3.39 -1.01
C CYS A 85 -8.84 -2.42 -2.06
N ILE A 86 -9.57 -1.38 -1.63
CA ILE A 86 -10.14 -0.37 -2.53
C ILE A 86 -9.05 0.49 -3.15
N TRP A 87 -8.09 0.95 -2.35
CA TRP A 87 -6.93 1.72 -2.83
C TRP A 87 -6.11 0.93 -3.86
N ALA A 88 -5.81 -0.34 -3.57
CA ALA A 88 -5.12 -1.23 -4.51
C ALA A 88 -5.92 -1.44 -5.80
N GLY A 89 -7.24 -1.53 -5.69
CA GLY A 89 -8.15 -1.56 -6.84
C GLY A 89 -8.00 -0.32 -7.72
N PHE A 90 -8.04 0.88 -7.12
CA PHE A 90 -7.93 2.14 -7.85
C PHE A 90 -6.62 2.29 -8.60
N ILE A 91 -5.49 2.04 -7.95
CA ILE A 91 -4.18 2.12 -8.61
C ILE A 91 -4.16 1.29 -9.90
N ASN A 92 -4.76 0.10 -9.84
CA ASN A 92 -4.77 -0.85 -10.96
C ASN A 92 -5.90 -0.64 -11.96
N SER A 93 -6.85 0.26 -11.71
CA SER A 93 -8.02 0.48 -12.57
C SER A 93 -8.16 1.90 -13.12
N VAL A 94 -7.42 2.88 -12.61
CA VAL A 94 -7.46 4.27 -13.10
C VAL A 94 -6.96 4.35 -14.54
N SER A 95 -7.72 5.01 -15.41
CA SER A 95 -7.35 5.20 -16.81
C SER A 95 -6.26 6.26 -16.98
N ASP A 96 -5.75 6.38 -18.20
CA ASP A 96 -4.82 7.43 -18.63
C ASP A 96 -5.37 8.85 -18.39
N THR A 97 -6.69 9.05 -18.51
CA THR A 97 -7.33 10.34 -18.19
C THR A 97 -7.22 10.73 -16.71
N GLY A 98 -7.02 9.76 -15.82
CA GLY A 98 -6.92 9.96 -14.38
C GLY A 98 -8.26 10.30 -13.69
N ILE A 99 -8.20 10.35 -12.36
CA ILE A 99 -9.25 10.85 -11.46
C ILE A 99 -8.57 11.77 -10.45
N ALA A 100 -9.27 12.82 -9.98
CA ALA A 100 -8.70 13.71 -8.98
C ALA A 100 -8.32 12.98 -7.68
N ASP A 101 -7.10 13.22 -7.18
CA ASP A 101 -6.54 12.53 -6.02
C ASP A 101 -7.39 12.67 -4.76
N LEU A 102 -7.96 13.85 -4.56
CA LEU A 102 -8.84 14.12 -3.42
C LEU A 102 -10.10 13.24 -3.49
N THR A 103 -10.67 13.04 -4.68
CA THR A 103 -11.83 12.16 -4.87
C THR A 103 -11.49 10.72 -4.51
N LEU A 104 -10.36 10.20 -5.02
CA LEU A 104 -9.89 8.85 -4.70
C LEU A 104 -9.64 8.68 -3.19
N THR A 105 -8.97 9.65 -2.57
CA THR A 105 -8.72 9.65 -1.11
C THR A 105 -10.02 9.59 -0.32
N LEU A 106 -10.99 10.44 -0.65
CA LEU A 106 -12.26 10.48 0.07
C LEU A 106 -13.03 9.16 -0.06
N ILE A 107 -12.97 8.50 -1.22
CA ILE A 107 -13.58 7.18 -1.39
C ILE A 107 -12.88 6.13 -0.51
N VAL A 108 -11.54 6.11 -0.50
CA VAL A 108 -10.78 5.18 0.36
C VAL A 108 -11.10 5.40 1.84
N LEU A 109 -11.19 6.65 2.28
CA LEU A 109 -11.57 6.98 3.66
C LEU A 109 -13.04 6.63 3.98
N ALA A 110 -13.96 6.84 3.04
CA ALA A 110 -15.34 6.41 3.22
C ALA A 110 -15.42 4.89 3.38
N CYS A 111 -14.67 4.13 2.56
CA CYS A 111 -14.54 2.69 2.68
C CYS A 111 -13.89 2.27 4.01
N PHE A 112 -12.85 2.97 4.48
CA PHE A 112 -12.30 2.78 5.83
C PHE A 112 -13.37 2.91 6.90
N LEU A 113 -14.17 3.98 6.86
CA LEU A 113 -15.23 4.24 7.84
C LEU A 113 -16.32 3.17 7.79
N LEU A 114 -16.78 2.78 6.59
CA LEU A 114 -17.76 1.71 6.41
C LEU A 114 -17.25 0.37 6.96
N GLY A 115 -16.01 0.00 6.63
CA GLY A 115 -15.35 -1.17 7.19
C GLY A 115 -15.23 -1.07 8.70
N GLY A 116 -14.89 0.11 9.23
CA GLY A 116 -14.81 0.40 10.65
C GLY A 116 -16.13 0.22 11.38
N VAL A 117 -17.25 0.68 10.80
CA VAL A 117 -18.59 0.47 11.34
C VAL A 117 -18.88 -1.03 11.47
N ILE A 118 -18.58 -1.83 10.45
CA ILE A 118 -18.75 -3.30 10.48
C ILE A 118 -17.93 -3.90 11.64
N GLY A 119 -16.65 -3.54 11.75
CA GLY A 119 -15.75 -4.08 12.78
C GLY A 119 -16.06 -3.62 14.21
N ALA A 120 -16.74 -2.49 14.38
CA ALA A 120 -17.12 -1.96 15.70
C ALA A 120 -18.27 -2.76 16.36
N PHE A 121 -19.09 -3.45 15.57
CA PHE A 121 -20.21 -4.25 16.07
C PHE A 121 -19.80 -5.69 16.42
N ASN A 122 -20.56 -6.31 17.32
CA ASN A 122 -20.28 -7.67 17.81
C ASN A 122 -20.22 -8.72 16.69
N PHE A 123 -21.06 -8.60 15.66
CA PHE A 123 -21.08 -9.56 14.55
C PHE A 123 -19.81 -9.46 13.68
N GLY A 124 -19.20 -8.27 13.57
CA GLY A 124 -17.97 -8.03 12.83
C GLY A 124 -16.69 -8.21 13.64
N ARG A 125 -16.79 -8.48 14.95
CA ARG A 125 -15.63 -8.57 15.85
C ARG A 125 -14.60 -9.61 15.39
N VAL A 126 -15.03 -10.81 15.03
CA VAL A 126 -14.12 -11.90 14.59
C VAL A 126 -13.42 -11.51 13.28
N ALA A 127 -14.17 -10.92 12.35
CA ALA A 127 -13.61 -10.39 11.11
C ALA A 127 -12.58 -9.29 11.40
N GLY A 128 -12.89 -8.33 12.29
CA GLY A 128 -11.98 -7.25 12.66
C GLY A 128 -10.68 -7.72 13.28
N ILE A 129 -10.74 -8.69 14.19
CA ILE A 129 -9.55 -9.32 14.78
C ILE A 129 -8.72 -10.02 13.68
N THR A 130 -9.38 -10.78 12.81
CA THR A 130 -8.72 -11.52 11.72
C THR A 130 -8.04 -10.57 10.71
N CYS A 131 -8.79 -9.57 10.23
CA CYS A 131 -8.29 -8.53 9.34
C CYS A 131 -7.11 -7.77 9.94
N LEU A 132 -7.14 -7.48 11.24
CA LEU A 132 -6.04 -6.83 11.93
C LEU A 132 -4.77 -7.71 11.96
N GLY A 133 -4.89 -9.00 12.29
CA GLY A 133 -3.75 -9.92 12.28
C GLY A 133 -3.12 -10.05 10.90
N ILE A 134 -3.95 -10.20 9.87
CA ILE A 134 -3.50 -10.24 8.47
C ILE A 134 -2.83 -8.92 8.09
N SER A 135 -3.47 -7.78 8.38
CA SER A 135 -2.93 -6.45 8.06
C SER A 135 -1.61 -6.18 8.78
N GLY A 136 -1.47 -6.64 10.02
CA GLY A 136 -0.21 -6.58 10.77
C GLY A 136 0.89 -7.40 10.11
N GLY A 137 0.60 -8.63 9.69
CA GLY A 137 1.56 -9.46 8.95
C GLY A 137 1.95 -8.87 7.59
N VAL A 138 0.97 -8.41 6.82
CA VAL A 138 1.17 -7.74 5.52
C VAL A 138 2.01 -6.47 5.69
N SER A 139 1.71 -5.66 6.71
CA SER A 139 2.45 -4.45 7.03
C SER A 139 3.93 -4.72 7.32
N ALA A 140 4.25 -5.77 8.08
CA ALA A 140 5.64 -6.18 8.31
C ALA A 140 6.30 -6.62 6.98
N GLY A 141 5.61 -7.42 6.18
CA GLY A 141 6.11 -7.88 4.88
C GLY A 141 6.40 -6.72 3.92
N ILE A 142 5.49 -5.76 3.79
CA ILE A 142 5.68 -4.57 2.97
C ILE A 142 6.93 -3.83 3.41
N ARG A 143 7.08 -3.54 4.71
CA ARG A 143 8.26 -2.83 5.23
C ARG A 143 9.56 -3.53 4.86
N ILE A 144 9.61 -4.86 5.00
CA ILE A 144 10.78 -5.66 4.61
C ILE A 144 11.07 -5.51 3.10
N MET A 145 10.03 -5.59 2.25
CA MET A 145 10.22 -5.46 0.80
C MET A 145 10.68 -4.06 0.38
N LEU A 146 10.30 -3.03 1.13
CA LEU A 146 10.65 -1.64 0.85
C LEU A 146 12.05 -1.23 1.35
N LEU A 147 12.76 -2.07 2.10
CA LEU A 147 14.12 -1.75 2.58
C LEU A 147 15.17 -1.64 1.47
N ARG A 148 14.87 -2.13 0.26
CA ARG A 148 15.82 -2.18 -0.86
C ARG A 148 15.26 -1.46 -2.08
N GLU A 149 16.16 -0.80 -2.82
CA GLU A 149 15.88 -0.29 -4.16
C GLU A 149 15.35 -1.39 -5.08
N ASP A 150 14.37 -1.05 -5.93
CA ASP A 150 13.69 -1.98 -6.83
C ASP A 150 13.10 -3.25 -6.15
N LEU A 151 12.88 -3.14 -4.83
CA LEU A 151 12.42 -4.15 -3.86
C LEU A 151 13.44 -5.25 -3.52
N LEU A 152 13.14 -5.99 -2.44
CA LEU A 152 14.04 -7.02 -1.90
C LEU A 152 14.47 -8.05 -2.96
N ILE A 153 13.49 -8.60 -3.69
CA ILE A 153 13.71 -9.45 -4.86
C ILE A 153 13.55 -8.57 -6.11
N PRO A 154 14.64 -8.21 -6.80
CA PRO A 154 14.61 -7.23 -7.88
C PRO A 154 13.81 -7.77 -9.06
N GLY A 155 12.59 -7.26 -9.22
CA GLY A 155 11.63 -7.76 -10.21
C GLY A 155 11.99 -7.37 -11.65
N ARG A 156 12.76 -6.30 -11.83
CA ARG A 156 13.13 -5.76 -13.15
C ARG A 156 14.07 -6.67 -13.92
N GLU A 157 15.03 -7.29 -13.23
CA GLU A 157 16.05 -8.14 -13.86
C GLU A 157 15.67 -9.62 -13.84
N SER A 158 15.00 -10.08 -12.77
CA SER A 158 14.72 -11.49 -12.56
C SER A 158 13.34 -11.95 -13.04
N GLY A 159 12.42 -11.02 -13.36
CA GLY A 159 11.02 -11.35 -13.63
C GLY A 159 10.25 -11.90 -12.42
N MET A 160 10.89 -12.05 -11.25
CA MET A 160 10.32 -12.67 -10.05
C MET A 160 9.62 -11.66 -9.13
N PHE A 161 9.01 -10.62 -9.70
CA PHE A 161 8.28 -9.62 -8.91
C PHE A 161 7.22 -10.25 -7.98
N ILE A 162 6.58 -11.32 -8.46
CA ILE A 162 5.59 -12.11 -7.71
C ILE A 162 6.14 -12.69 -6.40
N ALA A 163 7.45 -12.92 -6.30
CA ALA A 163 8.06 -13.46 -5.09
C ALA A 163 7.97 -12.49 -3.91
N ASN A 164 8.07 -11.17 -4.15
CA ASN A 164 7.83 -10.17 -3.10
C ASN A 164 6.40 -10.29 -2.54
N TRP A 165 5.42 -10.48 -3.42
CA TRP A 165 4.01 -10.66 -3.04
C TRP A 165 3.76 -11.98 -2.30
N ILE A 166 4.41 -13.07 -2.71
CA ILE A 166 4.34 -14.36 -2.00
C ILE A 166 4.85 -14.21 -0.57
N LEU A 167 5.98 -13.50 -0.37
CA LEU A 167 6.54 -13.26 0.95
C LEU A 167 5.61 -12.37 1.81
N ILE A 168 5.05 -11.30 1.23
CA ILE A 168 4.08 -10.44 1.93
C ILE A 168 2.83 -11.24 2.32
N ALA A 169 2.31 -12.05 1.40
CA ALA A 169 1.14 -12.90 1.64
C ALA A 169 1.42 -13.95 2.72
N ALA A 170 2.60 -14.58 2.71
CA ALA A 170 3.02 -15.53 3.73
C ALA A 170 3.08 -14.89 5.12
N LEU A 171 3.64 -13.68 5.23
CA LEU A 171 3.66 -12.94 6.49
C LEU A 171 2.26 -12.50 6.93
N GLY A 172 1.39 -12.10 6.00
CA GLY A 172 -0.02 -11.82 6.25
C GLY A 172 -0.78 -13.02 6.81
N VAL A 173 -0.66 -14.18 6.16
CA VAL A 173 -1.25 -15.44 6.61
C VAL A 173 -0.67 -15.84 7.96
N GLY A 174 0.64 -15.71 8.17
CA GLY A 174 1.28 -15.94 9.45
C GLY A 174 0.72 -15.06 10.57
N GLY A 175 0.54 -13.76 10.32
CA GLY A 175 -0.08 -12.82 11.26
C GLY A 175 -1.52 -13.20 11.60
N GLY A 176 -2.31 -13.65 10.63
CA GLY A 176 -3.63 -14.21 10.86
C GLY A 176 -3.62 -15.52 11.66
N ALA A 177 -2.69 -16.43 11.35
CA ALA A 177 -2.59 -17.74 11.98
C ALA A 177 -2.18 -17.64 13.46
N VAL A 178 -1.30 -16.70 13.83
CA VAL A 178 -0.94 -16.42 15.24
C VAL A 178 -2.17 -16.14 16.10
N LEU A 179 -3.25 -15.58 15.54
CA LEU A 179 -4.48 -15.34 16.28
C LEU A 179 -5.20 -16.61 16.72
N ILE A 180 -5.00 -17.74 16.02
CA ILE A 180 -5.64 -19.02 16.34
C ILE A 180 -5.08 -19.59 17.65
N TRP A 181 -3.75 -19.55 17.82
CA TRP A 181 -3.08 -20.12 18.98
C TRP A 181 -2.85 -19.10 20.09
N TRP A 182 -2.54 -17.85 19.74
CA TRP A 182 -2.15 -16.80 20.68
C TRP A 182 -2.89 -15.50 20.40
N GLN A 183 -4.23 -15.54 20.44
CA GLN A 183 -5.11 -14.42 20.11
C GLN A 183 -4.67 -13.08 20.72
N ARG A 184 -4.33 -13.05 22.03
CA ARG A 184 -3.91 -11.80 22.69
C ARG A 184 -2.60 -11.26 22.12
N THR A 185 -1.60 -12.13 21.93
CA THR A 185 -0.31 -11.75 21.34
C THR A 185 -0.49 -11.33 19.89
N GLY A 186 -1.28 -12.05 19.10
CA GLY A 186 -1.56 -11.70 17.71
C GLY A 186 -2.26 -10.36 17.57
N ILE A 187 -3.18 -10.00 18.47
CA ILE A 187 -3.80 -8.67 18.48
C ILE A 187 -2.76 -7.59 18.84
N VAL A 188 -1.92 -7.82 19.86
CA VAL A 188 -0.86 -6.85 20.24
C VAL A 188 0.09 -6.59 19.08
N VAL A 189 0.66 -7.66 18.52
CA VAL A 189 1.62 -7.58 17.42
C VAL A 189 0.96 -7.02 16.16
N GLY A 190 -0.29 -7.40 15.88
CA GLY A 190 -1.06 -6.85 14.77
C GLY A 190 -1.28 -5.34 14.89
N CYS A 191 -1.69 -4.87 16.07
CA CYS A 191 -1.83 -3.45 16.39
C CYS A 191 -0.51 -2.70 16.27
N ALA A 192 0.55 -3.20 16.90
CA ALA A 192 1.86 -2.57 16.90
C ALA A 192 2.42 -2.51 15.47
N SER A 193 2.31 -3.60 14.71
CA SER A 193 2.78 -3.68 13.33
C SER A 193 2.07 -2.70 12.40
N ALA A 194 0.73 -2.79 12.33
CA ALA A 194 -0.05 -1.92 11.46
C ALA A 194 0.03 -0.44 11.91
N GLY A 195 0.03 -0.20 13.22
CA GLY A 195 0.10 1.13 13.82
C GLY A 195 1.43 1.81 13.54
N THR A 196 2.55 1.15 13.84
CA THR A 196 3.90 1.69 13.60
C THR A 196 4.16 1.91 12.11
N PHE A 197 3.62 1.05 11.24
CA PHE A 197 3.68 1.26 9.79
C PHE A 197 2.94 2.51 9.34
N LEU A 198 1.69 2.72 9.78
CA LEU A 198 0.93 3.92 9.43
C LEU A 198 1.57 5.18 10.02
N THR A 199 2.05 5.13 11.26
CA THR A 199 2.76 6.26 11.84
C THR A 199 4.05 6.57 11.08
N ALA A 200 4.85 5.56 10.73
CA ALA A 200 6.05 5.74 9.92
C ALA A 200 5.72 6.27 8.53
N LEU A 201 4.66 5.78 7.88
CA LEU A 201 4.19 6.30 6.59
C LEU A 201 3.79 7.77 6.69
N GLY A 202 3.07 8.17 7.74
CA GLY A 202 2.69 9.57 7.96
C GLY A 202 3.90 10.49 8.18
N ILE A 203 4.88 10.06 8.98
CA ILE A 203 6.12 10.80 9.19
C ILE A 203 6.95 10.88 7.91
N ASP A 204 7.04 9.77 7.17
CA ASP A 204 7.77 9.70 5.91
C ASP A 204 7.13 10.61 4.84
N LEU A 205 5.81 10.67 4.76
CA LEU A 205 5.09 11.61 3.89
C LEU A 205 5.36 13.08 4.25
N ILE A 206 5.61 13.39 5.52
CA ILE A 206 5.98 14.77 5.94
C ILE A 206 7.41 15.09 5.48
N ILE A 207 8.35 14.15 5.63
CA ILE A 207 9.79 14.39 5.39
C ILE A 207 10.15 14.23 3.91
N ASN A 208 9.76 13.11 3.33
CA ASN A 208 10.16 12.65 1.99
C ASN A 208 9.03 12.78 0.97
N GLN A 209 7.83 13.23 1.39
CA GLN A 209 6.67 13.36 0.52
C GLN A 209 6.43 12.05 -0.25
N GLN A 210 6.21 12.12 -1.57
CA GLN A 210 5.92 10.96 -2.41
C GLN A 210 7.19 10.22 -2.88
N SER A 211 8.38 10.54 -2.37
CA SER A 211 9.63 9.87 -2.77
C SER A 211 10.00 8.66 -1.88
N GLY A 212 9.42 8.56 -0.67
CA GLY A 212 9.73 7.53 0.31
C GLY A 212 8.79 6.31 0.26
N MET A 213 8.19 5.96 1.39
CA MET A 213 7.30 4.81 1.56
C MET A 213 6.12 4.84 0.58
N SER A 214 5.55 6.02 0.31
CA SER A 214 4.47 6.16 -0.68
C SER A 214 4.91 5.73 -2.08
N ARG A 215 6.11 6.12 -2.53
CA ARG A 215 6.68 5.63 -3.80
C ARG A 215 6.84 4.12 -3.78
N GLY A 216 7.36 3.57 -2.68
CA GLY A 216 7.58 2.14 -2.52
C GLY A 216 6.27 1.35 -2.59
N LEU A 217 5.24 1.81 -1.89
CA LEU A 217 3.89 1.24 -1.92
C LEU A 217 3.32 1.25 -3.32
N ARG A 218 3.43 2.38 -4.02
CA ARG A 218 2.96 2.49 -5.39
C ARG A 218 3.76 1.59 -6.32
N PHE A 219 5.08 1.55 -6.21
CA PHE A 219 5.92 0.64 -7.00
C PHE A 219 5.57 -0.84 -6.75
N LEU A 220 5.19 -1.20 -5.52
CA LEU A 220 4.80 -2.55 -5.13
C LEU A 220 3.40 -2.95 -5.63
N PHE A 221 2.43 -2.04 -5.56
CA PHE A 221 1.02 -2.32 -5.87
C PHE A 221 0.61 -1.97 -7.30
N ASP A 222 1.30 -1.05 -7.95
CA ASP A 222 0.93 -0.54 -9.27
C ASP A 222 1.35 -1.52 -10.37
N ARG A 223 0.35 -2.17 -10.94
CA ARG A 223 0.44 -3.00 -12.13
C ARG A 223 -0.49 -2.46 -13.21
N ASN A 224 -0.72 -1.16 -13.28
CA ASN A 224 -1.52 -0.55 -14.34
C ASN A 224 -0.69 -0.39 -15.64
N THR A 225 -1.30 -0.53 -16.81
CA THR A 225 -0.62 -0.31 -18.11
C THR A 225 -0.43 1.17 -18.42
N SER A 226 -1.35 2.00 -17.92
CA SER A 226 -1.33 3.45 -18.14
C SER A 226 -0.29 4.16 -17.29
N HIS A 227 0.34 3.47 -16.34
CA HIS A 227 1.32 4.02 -15.39
C HIS A 227 2.75 3.49 -15.64
N ILE A 228 2.95 2.71 -16.72
CA ILE A 228 4.22 2.02 -17.01
C ILE A 228 5.38 3.00 -17.11
N ALA A 229 5.19 4.13 -17.80
CA ALA A 229 6.24 5.11 -18.01
C ALA A 229 6.75 5.68 -16.67
N ASP A 230 5.84 5.99 -15.76
CA ASP A 230 6.19 6.51 -14.44
C ASP A 230 6.87 5.45 -13.56
N ILE A 231 6.32 4.22 -13.52
CA ILE A 231 6.85 3.14 -12.69
C ILE A 231 8.24 2.67 -13.17
N LEU A 232 8.42 2.46 -14.48
CA LEU A 232 9.70 2.00 -15.04
C LEU A 232 10.74 3.12 -15.18
N GLY A 233 10.28 4.35 -15.43
CA GLY A 233 11.13 5.52 -15.58
C GLY A 233 11.67 6.03 -14.23
N GLY A 234 10.82 6.09 -13.20
CA GLY A 234 11.19 6.58 -11.88
C GLY A 234 11.73 5.52 -10.92
N GLY A 235 11.26 4.27 -11.04
CA GLY A 235 11.65 3.18 -10.13
C GLY A 235 11.30 3.47 -8.66
N TYR A 236 11.87 2.68 -7.75
CA TYR A 236 11.83 2.93 -6.31
C TYR A 236 13.24 2.97 -5.72
N LYS A 237 13.61 4.14 -5.18
CA LYS A 237 14.90 4.39 -4.52
C LYS A 237 14.65 5.05 -3.17
N PRO A 238 14.50 4.27 -2.08
CA PRO A 238 14.18 4.84 -0.78
C PRO A 238 15.28 5.80 -0.30
N PRO A 239 14.92 7.03 0.11
CA PRO A 239 15.83 7.89 0.86
C PRO A 239 16.34 7.19 2.13
N VAL A 240 17.55 7.53 2.58
CA VAL A 240 18.13 6.96 3.81
C VAL A 240 17.22 7.18 5.02
N SER A 241 16.55 8.33 5.10
CA SER A 241 15.54 8.64 6.12
C SER A 241 14.37 7.64 6.10
N THR A 242 13.86 7.28 4.92
CA THR A 242 12.83 6.26 4.75
C THR A 242 13.30 4.89 5.25
N ILE A 243 14.53 4.49 4.92
CA ILE A 243 15.11 3.21 5.39
C ILE A 243 15.17 3.19 6.92
N VAL A 244 15.70 4.25 7.54
CA VAL A 244 15.77 4.38 9.00
C VAL A 244 14.38 4.30 9.63
N LEU A 245 13.39 5.04 9.09
CA LEU A 245 12.01 4.99 9.57
C LEU A 245 11.41 3.57 9.48
N MET A 246 11.64 2.86 8.38
CA MET A 246 11.13 1.50 8.20
C MET A 246 11.76 0.53 9.20
N VAL A 247 13.10 0.57 9.38
CA VAL A 247 13.80 -0.27 10.36
C VAL A 247 13.33 0.02 11.78
N VAL A 248 13.25 1.29 12.18
CA VAL A 248 12.75 1.67 13.51
C VAL A 248 11.31 1.20 13.72
N SER A 249 10.43 1.38 12.72
CA SER A 249 9.05 0.92 12.83
C SER A 249 8.94 -0.61 13.01
N LEU A 250 9.82 -1.39 12.35
CA LEU A 250 9.87 -2.84 12.49
C LEU A 250 10.35 -3.25 13.89
N VAL A 251 11.37 -2.57 14.43
CA VAL A 251 11.89 -2.85 15.79
C VAL A 251 10.85 -2.50 16.87
N LEU A 252 9.99 -1.51 16.63
CA LEU A 252 8.93 -1.09 17.56
C LEU A 252 7.66 -1.95 17.50
N THR A 253 7.58 -2.92 16.57
CA THR A 253 6.44 -3.84 16.40
C THR A 253 6.47 -4.95 17.44
#